data_AF-A0A4D7C7W5-F1
#
_entry.id   AF-A0A4D7C7W5-F1
#
_cell.length_a   1.000
_cell.length_b   1.000
_cell.length_c   1.000
_cell.angle_alpha   90.00
_cell.angle_beta   90.00
_cell.angle_gamma   90.00
#
_symmetry.space_group_name_H-M   'P 1'
#
loop_
_entity.id
_entity.type
_entity.pdbx_description
1 polymer ?
#
loop_
_entity_poly.entity_id
_entity_poly.type
_entity_poly.pdbx_seq_one_letter_code
_entity_poly.pdbx_strand_id
1 'polypeptide(L)'
;MVLAQPAQAARTQLGVFGAWAALRDTRPTLTCYVIAEIPNSLSGKRRGPNYLSVAIAPRRGIEAQIHWAAGFPIADEHPVSLTAGDRRFTLLPRGESAWRRTLQPTRRSSTACAACAA
;
A
#
# COMPACT_ATOMS: atom_id res chain seq x y z
N MET A 1 8.93 24.57 -26.31
CA MET A 1 8.67 23.21 -25.77
C MET A 1 8.67 23.30 -24.26
N VAL A 2 7.54 23.04 -23.59
CA VAL A 2 7.47 22.89 -22.13
C VAL A 2 7.63 21.41 -21.85
N LEU A 3 8.73 21.03 -21.19
CA LEU A 3 8.90 19.69 -20.65
C LEU A 3 8.03 19.62 -19.39
N ALA A 4 6.96 18.83 -19.41
CA ALA A 4 6.22 18.50 -18.21
C ALA A 4 7.16 17.73 -17.28
N GLN A 5 7.74 18.42 -16.29
CA GLN A 5 8.50 17.77 -15.24
C GLN A 5 7.50 16.89 -14.47
N PRO A 6 7.76 15.58 -14.31
CA PRO A 6 6.94 14.77 -13.41
C PRO A 6 7.09 15.44 -12.05
N ALA A 7 6.00 15.99 -11.52
CA ALA A 7 6.04 16.58 -10.19
C ALA A 7 6.46 15.48 -9.22
N GLN A 8 7.74 15.45 -8.83
CA GLN A 8 8.21 14.50 -7.84
C GLN A 8 7.31 14.66 -6.63
N ALA A 9 6.50 13.63 -6.37
CA ALA A 9 5.58 13.61 -5.26
C ALA A 9 6.38 13.90 -3.99
N ALA A 10 6.11 15.05 -3.36
CA ALA A 10 6.79 15.46 -2.14
C ALA A 10 6.25 14.60 -0.99
N ARG A 11 6.80 13.40 -0.86
CA ARG A 11 6.66 12.55 0.32
C ARG A 11 7.50 13.18 1.42
N THR A 12 6.86 13.61 2.49
CA THR A 12 7.57 14.12 3.66
C THR A 12 7.76 12.97 4.65
N GLN A 13 9.01 12.64 4.97
CA GLN A 13 9.30 11.71 6.05
C GLN A 13 8.96 12.36 7.40
N LEU A 14 8.10 11.71 8.18
CA LEU A 14 7.68 12.14 9.51
C LEU A 14 8.58 11.54 10.60
N GLY A 15 9.17 10.37 10.34
CA GLY A 15 10.06 9.69 11.27
C GLY A 15 10.33 8.23 10.88
N VAL A 16 11.25 7.60 11.60
CA VAL A 16 11.58 6.17 11.48
C VAL A 16 11.44 5.54 12.85
N PHE A 17 10.76 4.40 12.91
CA PHE A 17 10.37 3.69 14.13
C PHE A 17 10.69 2.20 13.94
N GLY A 18 11.92 1.81 14.29
CA GLY A 18 12.41 0.46 14.01
C GLY A 18 12.46 0.19 12.51
N ALA A 19 11.79 -0.87 12.05
CA ALA A 19 11.73 -1.24 10.63
C ALA A 19 10.74 -0.40 9.80
N TRP A 20 10.00 0.52 10.43
CA TRP A 20 8.96 1.31 9.79
C TRP A 20 9.40 2.76 9.57
N ALA A 21 9.15 3.30 8.39
CA ALA A 21 9.19 4.73 8.13
C ALA A 21 7.76 5.29 8.06
N ALA A 22 7.51 6.40 8.75
CA ALA A 22 6.27 7.15 8.65
C ALA A 22 6.45 8.28 7.62
N LEU A 23 5.52 8.38 6.68
CA LEU A 23 5.54 9.38 5.62
C LEU A 23 4.17 10.05 5.49
N ARG A 24 4.20 11.28 5.00
CA ARG A 24 3.03 12.04 4.57
C ARG A 24 3.13 12.24 3.07
N ASP A 25 2.18 11.70 2.32
CA ASP A 25 2.00 12.03 0.90
C ASP A 25 1.07 13.23 0.77
N THR A 26 1.44 14.15 -0.13
CA THR A 26 0.65 15.35 -0.44
C THR A 26 -0.27 15.15 -1.66
N ARG A 27 -0.18 14.04 -2.41
CA ARG A 27 -0.99 13.81 -3.61
C ARG A 27 -1.48 12.36 -3.74
N PRO A 28 -2.70 12.10 -4.26
CA PRO A 28 -3.76 13.05 -4.63
C PRO A 28 -4.60 13.57 -3.44
N THR A 29 -4.41 13.02 -2.24
CA THR A 29 -4.94 13.56 -0.98
C THR A 29 -3.93 13.34 0.13
N LEU A 30 -3.91 14.26 1.10
CA LEU A 30 -3.14 14.10 2.34
C LEU A 30 -3.37 12.72 2.94
N THR A 31 -2.38 11.85 2.77
CA THR A 31 -2.42 10.47 3.25
C THR A 31 -1.17 10.28 4.09
N CYS A 32 -1.37 9.99 5.37
CA CYS A 32 -0.28 9.53 6.21
C CYS A 32 -0.20 8.02 6.03
N TYR A 33 1.00 7.50 5.83
CA TYR A 33 1.21 6.08 5.73
C TYR A 33 2.52 5.68 6.40
N VAL A 34 2.57 4.43 6.84
CA VAL A 34 3.81 3.80 7.28
C VAL A 34 4.21 2.77 6.24
N ILE A 35 5.51 2.59 6.04
CA ILE A 35 6.08 1.59 5.13
C ILE A 35 7.23 0.86 5.81
N ALA A 36 7.32 -0.44 5.60
CA ALA A 36 8.44 -1.27 6.02
C ALA A 36 8.91 -2.15 4.87
N GLU A 37 10.22 -2.36 4.78
CA GLU A 37 10.78 -3.41 3.94
C GLU A 37 10.62 -4.76 4.64
N ILE A 38 10.18 -5.77 3.89
CA ILE A 38 10.00 -7.13 4.40
C ILE A 38 11.19 -7.97 3.91
N PRO A 39 11.98 -8.58 4.81
CA PRO A 39 13.04 -9.49 4.43
C PRO A 39 12.50 -10.65 3.60
N ASN A 40 13.17 -10.97 2.50
CA ASN A 40 12.84 -12.14 1.70
C ASN A 40 13.31 -13.41 2.44
N SER A 41 12.38 -14.14 3.04
CA SER A 41 12.67 -15.33 3.86
C SER A 41 12.86 -16.63 3.08
N LEU A 42 12.61 -16.64 1.77
CA LEU A 42 12.70 -17.85 0.95
C LEU A 42 14.09 -17.96 0.32
N SER A 43 14.93 -18.77 0.97
CA SER A 43 16.25 -19.17 0.51
C SER A 43 16.19 -19.69 -0.94
N GLY A 44 17.02 -19.15 -1.82
CA GLY A 44 17.22 -19.68 -3.17
C GLY A 44 16.30 -19.13 -4.27
N LYS A 45 15.36 -18.21 -3.98
CA LYS A 45 14.59 -17.51 -5.02
C LYS A 45 14.92 -16.03 -5.03
N ARG A 46 15.37 -15.52 -6.18
CA ARG A 46 15.59 -14.08 -6.38
C ARG A 46 14.24 -13.39 -6.46
N ARG A 47 13.90 -12.63 -5.43
CA ARG A 47 12.71 -11.77 -5.38
C ARG A 47 13.17 -10.32 -5.49
N GLY A 48 12.31 -9.47 -6.05
CA GLY A 48 12.50 -8.03 -6.01
C GLY A 48 12.34 -7.47 -4.59
N PRO A 49 12.49 -6.14 -4.44
CA PRO A 49 12.19 -5.45 -3.20
C PRO A 49 10.75 -5.71 -2.75
N ASN A 50 10.57 -5.96 -1.45
CA ASN A 50 9.31 -6.36 -0.86
C ASN A 50 8.94 -5.36 0.25
N TYR A 51 7.76 -4.75 0.16
CA TYR A 51 7.33 -3.71 1.08
C TYR A 51 5.91 -3.94 1.58
N LEU A 52 5.69 -3.63 2.85
CA LEU A 52 4.36 -3.53 3.45
C LEU A 52 4.09 -2.06 3.78
N SER A 53 2.93 -1.56 3.35
CA SER A 53 2.47 -0.24 3.73
C SER A 53 1.08 -0.25 4.34
N VAL A 54 0.86 0.65 5.30
CA VAL A 54 -0.43 0.89 5.93
C VAL A 54 -0.74 2.38 5.82
N ALA A 55 -1.83 2.70 5.12
CA ALA A 55 -2.25 4.07 4.86
C ALA A 55 -3.51 4.44 5.64
N ILE A 56 -3.54 5.69 6.11
CA ILE A 56 -4.64 6.30 6.85
C ILE A 56 -5.02 7.60 6.15
N ALA A 57 -6.28 7.71 5.75
CA ALA A 57 -6.86 8.91 5.16
C ALA A 57 -8.26 9.14 5.76
N PRO A 58 -8.36 9.75 6.96
CA PRO A 58 -9.62 9.88 7.69
C PRO A 58 -10.68 10.66 6.90
N ARG A 59 -10.26 11.69 6.14
CA ARG A 59 -11.16 12.49 5.29
C ARG A 59 -11.81 11.68 4.16
N ARG A 60 -11.28 10.49 3.84
CA ARG A 60 -11.82 9.55 2.85
C ARG A 60 -12.49 8.33 3.49
N GLY A 61 -12.64 8.31 4.82
CA GLY A 61 -13.15 7.15 5.55
C GLY A 61 -12.21 5.95 5.51
N ILE A 62 -10.91 6.17 5.25
CA ILE A 62 -9.90 5.12 5.24
C ILE A 62 -9.16 5.14 6.57
N GLU A 63 -9.47 4.18 7.43
CA GLU A 63 -8.83 4.06 8.76
C GLU A 63 -7.54 3.25 8.71
N ALA A 64 -7.50 2.20 7.88
CA ALA A 64 -6.33 1.32 7.73
C ALA A 64 -6.41 0.55 6.41
N GLN A 65 -5.83 1.11 5.35
CA GLN A 65 -5.61 0.41 4.09
C GLN A 65 -4.26 -0.28 4.13
N ILE A 66 -4.26 -1.60 3.94
CA ILE A 66 -3.03 -2.38 3.88
C ILE A 66 -2.71 -2.65 2.40
N HIS A 67 -1.45 -2.47 2.05
CA HIS A 67 -0.90 -2.78 0.74
C HIS A 67 0.42 -3.54 0.90
N TRP A 68 0.57 -4.62 0.17
CA TRP A 68 1.77 -5.42 0.12
C TRP A 68 2.31 -5.40 -1.30
N ALA A 69 3.48 -4.79 -1.51
CA ALA A 69 4.24 -4.90 -2.74
C ALA A 69 5.18 -6.10 -2.59
N ALA A 70 4.84 -7.23 -3.19
CA ALA A 70 5.54 -8.49 -2.93
C ALA A 70 6.93 -8.55 -3.57
N GLY A 71 7.14 -7.83 -4.68
CA GLY A 71 8.38 -7.90 -5.46
C GLY A 71 8.47 -9.17 -6.32
N PHE A 72 7.32 -9.81 -6.58
CA PHE A 72 7.17 -10.97 -7.46
C PHE A 72 5.69 -11.16 -7.82
N PRO A 73 5.38 -11.85 -8.93
CA PRO A 73 4.00 -12.15 -9.31
C PRO A 73 3.27 -13.01 -8.27
N ILE A 74 2.07 -12.60 -7.89
CA ILE A 74 1.16 -13.36 -7.02
C ILE A 74 0.07 -13.97 -7.91
N ALA A 75 -0.35 -15.20 -7.63
CA ALA A 75 -1.48 -15.80 -8.32
C ALA A 75 -2.78 -15.05 -7.96
N ASP A 76 -3.48 -14.54 -8.97
CA ASP A 76 -4.70 -13.72 -8.79
C ASP A 76 -5.89 -14.54 -8.26
N GLU A 77 -5.84 -15.87 -8.42
CA GLU A 77 -6.89 -16.84 -8.06
C GLU A 77 -7.11 -16.97 -6.54
N HIS A 78 -6.11 -16.62 -5.73
CA HIS A 78 -6.09 -16.97 -4.31
C HIS A 78 -5.84 -15.74 -3.42
N PRO A 79 -6.74 -15.43 -2.46
CA PRO A 79 -6.51 -14.37 -1.50
C PRO A 79 -5.23 -14.60 -0.69
N VAL A 80 -4.46 -13.54 -0.49
CA VAL A 80 -3.27 -13.56 0.38
C VAL A 80 -3.71 -13.37 1.81
N SER A 81 -3.24 -14.24 2.70
CA SER A 81 -3.44 -14.12 4.13
C SER A 81 -2.25 -13.39 4.76
N LEU A 82 -2.50 -12.21 5.33
CA LEU A 82 -1.53 -11.49 6.15
C LEU A 82 -1.88 -11.67 7.64
N THR A 83 -0.91 -12.07 8.44
CA THR A 83 -1.07 -12.19 9.90
C THR A 83 -0.12 -11.21 10.59
N ALA A 84 -0.64 -10.43 11.53
CA ALA A 84 0.14 -9.51 12.36
C ALA A 84 -0.29 -9.67 13.81
N GLY A 85 0.58 -10.28 14.63
CA GLY A 85 0.21 -10.71 15.99
C GLY A 85 -0.94 -11.72 15.94
N ASP A 86 -2.03 -11.40 16.63
CA ASP A 86 -3.28 -12.16 16.69
C ASP A 86 -4.29 -11.79 15.58
N ARG A 87 -3.98 -10.77 14.77
CA ARG A 87 -4.88 -10.26 13.74
C ARG A 87 -4.57 -10.89 12.39
N ARG A 88 -5.64 -11.27 11.68
CA ARG A 88 -5.56 -11.82 10.32
C ARG A 88 -6.29 -10.90 9.34
N PHE A 89 -5.67 -10.67 8.19
CA PHE A 89 -6.20 -9.85 7.10
C PHE A 89 -6.20 -10.64 5.80
N THR A 90 -7.28 -10.51 5.05
CA THR A 90 -7.37 -11.02 3.68
C THR A 90 -7.02 -9.90 2.71
N LEU A 91 -5.98 -10.11 1.91
CA LEU A 91 -5.57 -9.24 0.82
C LEU A 91 -5.94 -9.89 -0.52
N LEU A 92 -6.38 -9.07 -1.46
CA LEU A 92 -6.69 -9.46 -2.83
C LEU A 92 -5.44 -9.21 -3.69
N PRO A 93 -4.91 -10.24 -4.37
CA PRO A 93 -3.79 -10.07 -5.28
C PRO A 93 -4.18 -9.21 -6.50
N ARG A 94 -3.16 -8.55 -7.04
CA ARG A 94 -3.19 -7.84 -8.32
C ARG A 94 -1.75 -7.73 -8.84
N GLY A 95 -1.37 -8.65 -9.73
CA GLY A 95 -0.02 -8.68 -10.31
C GLY A 95 1.04 -8.94 -9.24
N GLU A 96 1.93 -7.99 -8.99
CA GLU A 96 2.99 -8.10 -7.96
C GLU A 96 2.62 -7.46 -6.62
N SER A 97 1.34 -7.15 -6.42
CA SER A 97 0.84 -6.50 -5.21
C SER A 97 -0.39 -7.19 -4.65
N ALA A 98 -0.68 -6.96 -3.37
CA ALA A 98 -1.95 -7.36 -2.75
C ALA A 98 -2.51 -6.25 -1.86
N TRP A 99 -3.83 -6.08 -1.90
CA TRP A 99 -4.53 -5.01 -1.19
C TRP A 99 -5.57 -5.56 -0.24
N ARG A 100 -5.66 -5.03 0.98
CA ARG A 100 -6.80 -5.34 1.85
C ARG A 100 -8.07 -4.87 1.17
N ARG A 101 -9.11 -5.72 1.17
CA ARG A 101 -10.45 -5.31 0.75
C ARG A 101 -10.92 -4.18 1.67
N THR A 102 -11.06 -2.98 1.14
CA THR A 102 -11.71 -1.88 1.86
C THR A 102 -13.19 -2.24 1.99
N LEU A 103 -13.69 -2.41 3.22
CA LEU A 103 -15.13 -2.30 3.46
C LEU A 103 -15.42 -0.81 3.31
N GLN A 104 -15.94 -0.39 2.17
CA GLN A 104 -16.34 0.99 1.96
C GLN A 104 -17.48 1.28 2.96
N PRO A 105 -17.35 2.26 3.88
CA PRO A 105 -18.49 2.70 4.65
C PRO A 105 -19.52 3.23 3.66
N THR A 106 -20.70 2.60 3.64
CA THR A 106 -21.78 2.92 2.72
C THR A 106 -22.27 4.36 2.94
N ARG A 107 -21.73 5.32 2.20
CA ARG A 107 -22.46 6.52 1.76
C ARG A 107 -22.03 6.89 0.35
N ARG A 108 -22.98 6.71 -0.58
CA ARG A 108 -23.01 7.14 -1.98
C ARG A 108 -21.90 8.14 -2.36
N SER A 109 -20.87 7.68 -3.04
CA SER A 109 -20.42 8.29 -4.30
C SER A 109 -19.48 7.31 -4.98
N SER A 110 -19.90 6.92 -6.18
CA SER A 110 -19.15 6.17 -7.16
C SER A 110 -17.79 6.82 -7.48
N THR A 111 -16.86 6.00 -7.99
CA THR A 111 -15.68 6.45 -8.77
C THR A 111 -14.41 6.80 -7.98
N ALA A 112 -13.90 5.89 -7.13
CA ALA A 112 -12.56 6.05 -6.54
C ALA A 112 -11.61 4.84 -6.69
N CYS A 113 -12.08 3.71 -7.23
CA CYS A 113 -11.25 2.50 -7.33
C CYS A 113 -10.34 2.45 -8.58
N ALA A 114 -10.43 3.44 -9.48
CA ALA A 114 -9.62 3.49 -10.71
C ALA A 114 -8.36 4.37 -10.60
N ALA A 115 -8.22 5.21 -9.56
CA ALA A 115 -7.18 6.24 -9.50
C ALA A 115 -5.91 5.85 -8.69
N CYS A 116 -5.78 4.59 -8.26
CA CYS A 116 -4.56 4.12 -7.58
C CYS A 116 -3.60 3.35 -8.50
N ALA A 117 -3.90 3.27 -9.81
CA ALA A 117 -3.04 2.66 -10.80
C ALA A 117 -2.82 3.62 -11.98
N ALA A 118 -1.97 4.64 -11.78
CA ALA A 118 -1.18 5.32 -12.79
C ALA A 118 -0.23 6.31 -12.09
#